data_AF-A0A535QZ58-F1
#
_entry.id   AF-A0A535QZ58-F1
#
_cell.length_a   1.000
_cell.length_b   1.000
_cell.length_c   1.000
_cell.angle_alpha   90.00
_cell.angle_beta   90.00
_cell.angle_gamma   90.00
#
_symmetry.space_group_name_H-M   'P 1'
#
loop_
_entity.id
_entity.type
_entity.pdbx_description
1 polymer ?
#
loop_
_entity_poly.entity_id
_entity_poly.type
_entity_poly.pdbx_seq_one_letter_code
_entity_poly.pdbx_strand_id
1 'polypeptide(L)' 'MTTIETNKRDWAALEQKYYQGTFKRQPITLVRGEGTRVWDSDGRVLLDFVAGIAVNVLG' A
#
# COMPACT_ATOMS: atom_id res chain seq x y z
N MET A 1 4.03 -28.95 5.74
CA MET A 1 4.55 -27.57 5.90
C MET A 1 4.74 -27.02 4.50
N THR A 2 3.68 -26.44 3.93
CA THR A 2 3.66 -25.98 2.54
C THR A 2 4.07 -24.52 2.52
N THR A 3 5.27 -24.24 2.02
CA THR A 3 5.77 -22.87 1.83
C THR A 3 4.94 -22.23 0.71
N ILE A 4 4.09 -21.27 1.04
CA ILE A 4 3.37 -20.47 0.05
C ILE A 4 4.39 -19.52 -0.56
N GLU A 5 4.81 -19.77 -1.80
CA GLU A 5 5.55 -18.77 -2.57
C GLU A 5 4.60 -17.60 -2.88
N THR A 6 4.72 -16.53 -2.11
CA THR A 6 4.03 -15.27 -2.40
C THR A 6 4.63 -14.70 -3.67
N ASN A 7 3.96 -14.88 -4.80
CA ASN A 7 4.32 -14.28 -6.08
C ASN A 7 4.28 -12.75 -5.92
N LYS A 8 5.44 -12.14 -5.64
CA LYS A 8 5.58 -10.70 -5.34
C LYS A 8 5.44 -9.93 -6.65
N ARG A 9 4.21 -9.49 -6.94
CA ARG A 9 3.92 -8.64 -8.10
C ARG A 9 4.66 -7.31 -7.98
N ASP A 10 5.26 -6.86 -9.08
CA ASP A 10 5.82 -5.51 -9.18
C ASP A 10 4.68 -4.51 -9.38
N TRP A 11 4.14 -4.03 -8.27
CA TRP A 11 3.04 -3.06 -8.25
C TRP A 11 3.43 -1.71 -8.86
N ALA A 12 4.69 -1.30 -8.72
CA ALA A 12 5.18 -0.05 -9.28
C ALA A 12 5.23 -0.11 -10.82
N ALA A 13 5.74 -1.21 -11.38
CA ALA A 13 5.77 -1.39 -12.84
C ALA A 13 4.36 -1.50 -13.45
N LEU A 14 3.45 -2.21 -12.77
CA LEU A 14 2.06 -2.33 -13.23
C LEU A 14 1.34 -0.98 -13.18
N GLU A 15 1.53 -0.22 -12.11
CA GLU A 15 1.00 1.14 -12.00
C GLU A 15 1.54 2.01 -13.14
N GLN A 16 2.85 2.03 -13.38
CA GLN A 16 3.44 2.82 -14.46
C GLN A 16 2.87 2.47 -15.84
N LYS A 17 2.54 1.19 -16.07
CA LYS A 17 2.01 0.70 -17.35
C LYS A 17 0.54 1.06 -17.55
N TYR A 18 -0.29 1.00 -16.51
CA TYR A 18 -1.75 1.05 -16.63
C TYR A 18 -2.39 2.30 -16.03
N TYR A 19 -1.75 2.97 -15.09
CA TYR A 19 -2.28 4.16 -14.45
C TYR A 19 -2.00 5.42 -15.28
N GLN A 20 -3.03 6.25 -15.47
CA GLN A 20 -2.95 7.45 -16.30
C GLN A 20 -2.03 8.55 -15.74
N GLY A 21 -1.73 8.53 -14.43
CA GLY A 21 -0.81 9.49 -13.82
C GLY A 21 -1.43 10.82 -13.38
N THR A 22 -2.66 10.83 -12.85
CA THR A 22 -3.34 12.05 -12.38
C THR A 22 -2.76 12.63 -11.08
N PHE A 23 -1.94 11.86 -10.37
CA PHE A 23 -1.30 12.26 -9.10
C PHE A 23 0.14 11.76 -9.02
N LYS A 24 0.99 12.51 -8.31
CA LYS A 24 2.34 12.05 -7.97
C LYS A 24 2.24 10.90 -6.96
N ARG A 25 2.80 9.76 -7.31
CA ARG A 25 2.79 8.55 -6.49
C ARG A 25 3.96 8.56 -5.51
N GLN A 26 3.71 8.11 -4.29
CA GLN A 26 4.75 7.87 -3.30
C GLN A 26 5.33 6.47 -3.53
N PRO A 27 6.64 6.25 -3.31
CA PRO A 27 7.29 4.96 -3.55
C PRO A 27 6.99 3.96 -2.41
N ILE A 28 5.71 3.70 -2.17
CA ILE A 28 5.21 2.80 -1.13
C ILE A 28 4.00 2.03 -1.66
N THR A 29 3.93 0.74 -1.33
CA THR A 29 2.78 -0.11 -1.64
C THR A 29 2.17 -0.61 -0.35
N LEU A 30 1.02 -0.04 0.04
CA LEU A 30 0.25 -0.50 1.19
C LEU A 30 -0.56 -1.75 0.82
N VAL A 31 -0.51 -2.78 1.66
CA VAL A 31 -1.18 -4.08 1.42
C VAL A 31 -2.23 -4.43 2.47
N ARG A 32 -2.23 -3.73 3.62
CA ARG A 32 -3.21 -3.89 4.70
C ARG A 32 -3.33 -2.60 5.51
N GLY A 33 -4.51 -2.34 6.06
CA GLY A 33 -4.77 -1.27 7.04
C GLY A 33 -5.62 -1.78 8.21
N GLU A 34 -5.43 -1.21 9.39
CA GLU A 34 -6.17 -1.49 10.62
C GLU A 34 -6.05 -0.28 11.57
N GLY A 35 -7.16 0.43 11.78
CA GLY A 35 -7.15 1.64 12.59
C GLY A 35 -6.18 2.67 12.01
N THR A 36 -5.28 3.20 12.86
CA THR A 36 -4.27 4.16 12.42
C THR A 36 -3.01 3.51 11.81
N ARG A 37 -2.97 2.18 11.64
CA ARG A 37 -1.78 1.46 11.18
C ARG A 37 -1.98 0.91 9.78
N VAL A 38 -0.92 0.97 8.99
CA VAL A 38 -0.86 0.36 7.66
C VAL A 38 0.39 -0.50 7.51
N TRP A 39 0.30 -1.54 6.69
CA TRP A 39 1.40 -2.43 6.37
C TRP A 39 1.80 -2.25 4.93
N ASP A 40 3.10 -2.10 4.67
CA ASP A 40 3.64 -2.12 3.32
C ASP A 40 3.92 -3.56 2.82
N SER A 41 4.22 -3.67 1.53
CA SER A 41 4.55 -4.94 0.87
C SER A 41 5.89 -5.55 1.33
N ASP A 42 6.69 -4.82 2.10
CA ASP A 42 7.94 -5.29 2.71
C ASP A 42 7.74 -5.71 4.19
N GLY A 43 6.49 -5.64 4.69
CA GLY A 43 6.10 -6.07 6.03
C GLY A 43 6.32 -5.01 7.13
N ARG A 44 6.65 -3.76 6.77
CA ARG A 44 6.79 -2.67 7.74
C ARG A 44 5.43 -2.17 8.18
N VAL A 45 5.34 -1.80 9.46
CA VAL A 45 4.15 -1.16 10.03
C VAL A 45 4.39 0.33 10.13
N LEU A 46 3.49 1.12 9.56
CA LEU A 46 3.56 2.57 9.51
C LEU A 46 2.31 3.18 10.15
N LEU A 47 2.45 4.40 10.69
CA LEU A 47 1.35 5.18 11.24
C LEU A 47 0.76 6.08 10.15
N ASP A 48 -0.55 6.03 9.93
CA ASP A 48 -1.25 6.85 8.94
C ASP A 48 -1.55 8.26 9.49
N PHE A 49 -0.85 9.26 8.94
CA PHE A 49 -1.08 10.68 9.20
C PHE A 49 -1.86 11.38 8.06
N VAL A 50 -2.23 10.66 7.01
CA VAL A 50 -3.00 11.17 5.89
C VAL A 50 -4.49 10.96 6.13
N ALA A 51 -4.86 9.87 6.81
CA ALA A 51 -6.24 9.46 7.09
C ALA A 51 -7.12 9.47 5.82
N GLY A 52 -6.52 9.09 4.68
CA GLY A 52 -7.17 9.14 3.37
C GLY A 52 -7.69 10.53 2.96
N ILE A 53 -6.98 11.62 3.31
CA ILE A 53 -7.50 13.00 3.16
C ILE A 53 -8.76 13.17 4.02
N ALA A 54 -8.62 12.81 5.31
CA ALA A 54 -9.67 12.85 6.33
C ALA A 54 -10.94 12.03 6.04
N VAL A 55 -10.89 11.01 5.17
CA VAL A 55 -12.01 10.08 4.95
C VAL A 55 -11.96 8.85 5.86
N ASN A 56 -10.80 8.54 6.47
CA ASN A 56 -10.61 7.41 7.36
C ASN A 56 -10.52 7.82 8.85
N VAL A 57 -11.42 8.70 9.30
CA VAL A 57 -11.34 9.27 10.66
C VAL A 57 -11.67 8.30 11.79
N LEU A 58 -12.38 7.20 11.49
CA LEU A 58 -12.67 6.16 12.47
C LEU A 58 -11.55 5.10 12.56
N GLY A 59 -10.63 5.10 11.59
CA GLY A 59 -9.58 4.11 11.47
C GLY A 59 -9.99 2.89 10.67
#